data_AF-A0A2V7PJ60-F1
#
_entry.id   AF-A0A2V7PJ60-F1
#
_cell.length_a   1.000
_cell.length_b   1.000
_cell.length_c   1.000
_cell.angle_alpha   90.00
_cell.angle_beta   90.00
_cell.angle_gamma   90.00
#
_symmetry.space_group_name_H-M   'P 1'
#
loop_
_entity.id
_entity.type
_entity.pdbx_description
1 polymer ?
#
loop_
_entity_poly.entity_id
_entity_poly.type
_entity_poly.pdbx_seq_one_letter_code
_entity_poly.pdbx_strand_id
1 'polypeptide(L)' 'MLARHGTPDWDFKTPIPGHGLAAWLRGEKDAPLDPRDRPSAELEQLARQATCLIATPLRRSLESARLLAPAAVP' A
#
# COMPACT_ATOMS: atom_id res chain seq x y z
N MET A 1 16.22 1.53 -5.32
CA MET A 1 15.13 0.69 -5.87
C MET A 1 13.81 1.38 -5.58
N LEU A 2 12.84 1.28 -6.49
CA LEU A 2 11.46 1.73 -6.25
C LEU A 2 10.53 0.54 -6.42
N ALA A 3 9.59 0.38 -5.50
CA ALA A 3 8.54 -0.65 -5.57
C ALA A 3 7.18 0.03 -5.42
N ARG A 4 6.19 -0.47 -6.15
CA ARG A 4 4.80 -0.04 -5.98
C ARG A 4 4.26 -0.68 -4.70
N HIS A 5 3.43 0.06 -3.96
CA HIS A 5 2.63 -0.53 -2.89
C HIS A 5 1.73 -1.63 -3.47
N GLY A 6 1.29 -2.56 -2.63
CA GLY A 6 0.32 -3.56 -3.05
C GLY A 6 -1.05 -2.96 -3.36
N THR A 7 -1.94 -3.80 -3.88
CA THR A 7 -3.31 -3.52 -4.28
C THR A 7 -4.10 -2.97 -3.09
N PRO A 8 -4.74 -1.80 -3.20
CA PRO A 8 -5.67 -1.36 -2.16
C PRO A 8 -6.90 -2.26 -2.13
N ASP A 9 -7.41 -2.54 -0.93
CA ASP A 9 -8.74 -3.12 -0.71
C ASP A 9 -9.79 -2.05 -1.00
N TRP A 10 -10.04 -1.83 -2.28
CA TRP A 10 -10.92 -0.78 -2.78
C TRP A 10 -11.67 -1.23 -4.02
N ASP A 11 -12.96 -0.89 -4.09
CA ASP A 11 -13.77 -1.22 -5.26
C ASP A 11 -13.67 -0.14 -6.34
N PHE A 12 -12.95 -0.49 -7.42
CA PHE A 12 -12.82 0.33 -8.62
C PHE A 12 -13.94 0.14 -9.65
N LYS A 13 -14.86 -0.81 -9.42
CA LYS A 13 -15.91 -1.18 -10.37
C LYS A 13 -17.26 -0.57 -10.02
N THR A 14 -17.50 -0.22 -8.75
CA THR A 14 -18.74 0.45 -8.36
C THR A 14 -18.91 1.77 -9.14
N PRO A 15 -19.98 1.91 -9.94
CA PRO A 15 -20.31 3.18 -10.56
C PRO A 15 -20.59 4.23 -9.48
N ILE A 16 -20.00 5.41 -9.62
CA ILE A 16 -20.24 6.54 -8.71
C ILE A 16 -20.95 7.67 -9.44
N PRO A 17 -21.88 8.39 -8.77
CA PRO A 17 -22.40 9.63 -9.32
C PRO A 17 -21.30 10.68 -9.36
N GLY A 18 -21.39 11.64 -10.28
CA GLY A 18 -20.37 12.69 -10.43
C GLY A 18 -20.11 13.49 -9.14
N HIS A 19 -21.15 13.79 -8.36
CA HIS A 19 -21.02 14.46 -7.07
C HIS A 19 -20.35 13.60 -5.99
N GLY A 20 -20.26 12.28 -6.20
CA GLY A 20 -19.61 11.33 -5.30
C GLY A 20 -18.09 11.22 -5.50
N LEU A 21 -17.52 11.79 -6.56
CA LEU A 21 -16.10 11.62 -6.91
C LEU A 21 -15.15 12.01 -5.77
N ALA A 22 -15.39 13.16 -5.13
CA ALA A 22 -14.51 13.63 -4.07
C ALA A 22 -14.53 12.70 -2.84
N ALA A 23 -15.68 12.11 -2.51
CA ALA A 23 -15.80 11.14 -1.41
C ALA A 23 -15.12 9.82 -1.78
N TRP A 24 -15.34 9.35 -3.01
CA TRP A 24 -14.70 8.13 -3.51
C TRP A 24 -13.17 8.24 -3.52
N LEU A 25 -12.61 9.38 -3.97
CA LEU A 25 -11.15 9.61 -3.96
C LEU A 25 -10.56 9.68 -2.55
N ARG A 26 -11.31 10.17 -1.56
CA ARG A 26 -10.85 10.14 -0.15
C ARG A 26 -10.80 8.69 0.36
N GLY A 27 -11.85 7.93 0.11
CA GLY A 27 -11.88 6.52 0.48
C GLY A 27 -10.78 5.69 -0.18
N GLU A 28 -10.51 5.91 -1.48
CA GLU A 28 -9.40 5.24 -2.18
C GLU A 28 -8.04 5.54 -1.55
N LYS A 29 -7.80 6.78 -1.13
CA LYS A 29 -6.54 7.17 -0.46
C LYS A 29 -6.39 6.52 0.92
N ASP A 30 -7.49 6.39 1.64
CA ASP A 30 -7.54 5.81 2.99
C ASP A 30 -7.71 4.28 2.97
N ALA A 31 -7.87 3.68 1.77
CA ALA A 31 -8.04 2.25 1.61
C ALA A 31 -6.82 1.48 2.15
N PRO A 32 -7.04 0.43 2.95
CA PRO A 32 -5.96 -0.46 3.38
C PRO A 32 -5.42 -1.26 2.18
N LEU A 33 -4.33 -1.95 2.40
CA LEU A 33 -3.78 -2.98 1.54
C LEU A 33 -4.70 -4.21 1.53
N ASP A 34 -4.88 -4.86 0.36
CA ASP A 34 -5.57 -6.14 0.25
C ASP A 34 -4.89 -7.18 1.18
N PRO A 35 -5.63 -7.83 2.09
CA PRO A 35 -5.05 -8.77 3.05
C PRO A 35 -4.40 -10.00 2.40
N ARG A 36 -4.68 -10.27 1.12
CA ARG A 36 -4.09 -11.35 0.34
C ARG A 36 -2.75 -10.97 -0.29
N ASP A 37 -2.42 -9.69 -0.36
CA ASP A 37 -1.19 -9.25 -0.98
C ASP A 37 0.02 -9.69 -0.16
N ARG A 38 1.01 -10.24 -0.87
CA ARG A 38 2.29 -10.65 -0.31
C ARG A 38 3.42 -10.07 -1.15
N PRO A 39 4.47 -9.53 -0.53
CA PRO A 39 5.64 -9.10 -1.29
C PRO A 39 6.28 -10.30 -2.01
N SER A 40 6.91 -10.03 -3.15
CA SER A 40 7.68 -11.07 -3.83
C SER A 40 8.93 -11.43 -3.03
N ALA A 41 9.40 -12.68 -3.16
CA ALA A 41 10.63 -13.12 -2.48
C ALA A 41 11.85 -12.26 -2.83
N GLU A 42 11.92 -11.77 -4.07
CA GLU A 42 12.96 -10.83 -4.50
C GLU A 42 12.89 -9.50 -3.74
N LEU A 43 11.68 -8.94 -3.61
CA LEU A 43 11.48 -7.68 -2.89
C LEU A 43 11.76 -7.84 -1.39
N GLU A 44 11.36 -8.96 -0.80
CA GLU A 44 11.72 -9.28 0.59
C GLU A 44 13.23 -9.37 0.79
N GLN A 45 13.95 -10.03 -0.13
CA GLN A 45 15.39 -10.16 -0.04
C GLN A 45 16.10 -8.80 -0.16
N LEU A 46 15.63 -7.95 -1.07
CA LEU A 46 16.14 -6.59 -1.24
C LEU A 46 15.85 -5.73 0.00
N ALA A 47 14.66 -5.87 0.59
CA ALA A 47 14.29 -5.16 1.81
C ALA A 47 15.19 -5.55 3.00
N ARG A 48 15.54 -6.84 3.16
CA ARG A 48 16.46 -7.30 4.22
C ARG A 48 17.87 -6.74 4.09
N GLN A 49 18.31 -6.42 2.88
CA GLN A 49 19.63 -5.86 2.60
C GLN A 49 19.64 -4.33 2.66
N ALA A 50 18.47 -3.70 2.65
CA ALA A 50 18.36 -2.25 2.66
C ALA A 50 18.67 -1.69 4.06
N THR A 51 19.44 -0.61 4.10
CA THR A 51 19.68 0.14 5.35
C THR A 51 18.45 0.94 5.79
N CYS A 52 17.57 1.30 4.85
CA CYS A 52 16.38 2.12 5.11
C CYS A 52 15.26 1.80 4.12
N LEU A 53 14.02 1.89 4.59
CA LEU A 53 12.79 1.84 3.80
C LEU A 53 12.03 3.15 3.99
N ILE A 54 11.65 3.78 2.89
CA ILE A 54 10.85 5.01 2.88
C ILE A 54 9.55 4.71 2.14
N ALA A 55 8.43 5.06 2.75
CA ALA A 55 7.11 4.90 2.17
C ALA A 55 6.40 6.26 2.07
N THR A 56 5.54 6.40 1.05
CA THR A 56 4.63 7.55 0.97
C THR A 56 3.59 7.48 2.10
N PRO A 57 2.97 8.61 2.50
CA PRO A 57 2.06 8.63 3.65
C PRO A 57 0.70 7.94 3.41
N LEU A 58 0.51 7.29 2.26
CA LEU A 58 -0.70 6.52 1.99
C LEU A 58 -0.74 5.28 2.88
N ARG A 59 -1.93 4.95 3.41
CA ARG A 59 -2.12 3.82 4.33
C ARG A 59 -1.55 2.51 3.77
N ARG A 60 -1.93 2.15 2.55
CA ARG A 60 -1.43 0.94 1.86
C ARG A 60 0.08 0.92 1.63
N SER A 61 0.72 2.09 1.46
CA SER A 61 2.18 2.17 1.32
C SER A 61 2.87 1.84 2.64
N LEU A 62 2.35 2.37 3.75
CA LEU A 62 2.83 2.05 5.09
C LEU A 62 2.60 0.56 5.41
N GLU A 63 1.43 0.03 5.10
CA GLU A 63 1.13 -1.39 5.30
C GLU A 63 2.02 -2.30 4.44
N SER A 64 2.30 -1.92 3.20
CA SER A 64 3.28 -2.64 2.35
C SER A 64 4.70 -2.62 2.95
N ALA A 65 5.14 -1.47 3.48
CA ALA A 65 6.44 -1.35 4.14
C ALA A 65 6.50 -2.21 5.42
N ARG A 66 5.41 -2.30 6.17
CA ARG A 66 5.30 -3.18 7.36
C ARG A 66 5.41 -4.66 7.01
N LEU A 67 4.87 -5.09 5.87
CA LEU A 67 5.06 -6.47 5.41
C LEU A 67 6.53 -6.78 5.08
N LEU A 68 7.27 -5.81 4.54
CA LEU A 68 8.68 -5.96 4.18
C LEU A 68 9.63 -5.85 5.37
N ALA A 69 9.32 -5.00 6.34
CA ALA A 69 10.13 -4.78 7.53
C ALA A 69 9.26 -4.65 8.79
N PRO A 70 8.74 -5.77 9.33
CA PRO A 70 7.83 -5.75 10.48
C PRO A 70 8.44 -5.10 11.73
N ALA A 71 9.76 -5.20 11.90
CA ALA A 71 10.50 -4.68 13.04
C ALA A 71 10.94 -3.21 12.89
N ALA A 72 10.73 -2.59 11.72
CA ALA A 72 11.22 -1.23 11.43
C ALA A 72 10.20 -0.13 11.73
N VAL A 73 9.07 -0.48 12.36
CA VAL A 73 8.05 0.49 12.76
C VAL A 73 8.41 1.03 14.16
N PRO A 74 8.45 2.36 14.37
CA PRO A 74 8.53 2.93 15.72
C PRO A 74 7.33 2.54 16.59
#